data_AF-A0A7Z0LEL0-F1
#
_entry.id   AF-A0A7Z0LEL0-F1
#
_cell.length_a   1.000
_cell.length_b   1.000
_cell.length_c   1.000
_cell.angle_alpha   90.00
_cell.angle_beta   90.00
_cell.angle_gamma   90.00
#
_symmetry.space_group_name_H-M   'P 1'
#
loop_
_entity.id
_entity.type
_entity.pdbx_description
1 polymer ?
#
loop_
_entity_poly.entity_id
_entity_poly.type
_entity_poly.pdbx_seq_one_letter_code
_entity_poly.pdbx_strand_id
1 'polypeptide(L)'
;GNYVPEFPPGVTPEKPWTDVPYVTDPSNPGNIVPPTDPKQPAIPYVPGLTPVDPGTKEPLKPVDPQDPTKGYIPPVPTTPTDETKIPYIK
;
A
#
# COMPACT_ATOMS: atom_id res chain seq x y z
N GLY A 1 -3.09 12.38 -1.99
CA GLY A 1 -3.82 11.14 -2.29
C GLY A 1 -3.49 10.13 -1.22
N ASN A 2 -4.23 9.04 -1.19
CA ASN A 2 -4.08 7.98 -0.20
C ASN A 2 -4.08 6.62 -0.90
N TYR A 3 -3.37 5.65 -0.33
CA TYR A 3 -3.66 4.25 -0.61
C TYR A 3 -4.93 3.87 0.12
N VAL A 4 -5.75 3.02 -0.48
CA VAL A 4 -6.96 2.46 0.14
C VAL A 4 -7.04 0.97 -0.17
N PRO A 5 -7.48 0.10 0.75
CA PRO A 5 -7.56 -1.32 0.46
C PRO A 5 -8.79 -1.65 -0.41
N GLU A 6 -8.61 -2.63 -1.29
CA GLU A 6 -9.68 -3.25 -2.05
C GLU A 6 -9.73 -4.73 -1.68
N PHE A 7 -10.60 -5.07 -0.72
CA PHE A 7 -10.78 -6.44 -0.24
C PHE A 7 -11.66 -7.25 -1.21
N PRO A 8 -11.41 -8.56 -1.35
CA PRO A 8 -12.20 -9.41 -2.23
C PRO A 8 -13.65 -9.54 -1.71
N PRO A 9 -14.65 -9.68 -2.61
CA PRO A 9 -16.05 -9.78 -2.22
C PRO A 9 -16.30 -10.94 -1.24
N GLY A 10 -17.10 -10.68 -0.20
CA GLY A 10 -17.44 -11.70 0.80
C GLY A 10 -16.34 -12.00 1.82
N VAL A 11 -15.21 -11.30 1.78
CA VAL A 11 -14.17 -11.39 2.82
C VAL A 11 -14.31 -10.24 3.80
N THR A 12 -14.44 -10.59 5.09
CA THR A 12 -14.34 -9.62 6.20
C THR A 12 -12.97 -9.82 6.87
N PRO A 13 -12.01 -8.92 6.64
CA PRO A 13 -10.70 -9.02 7.29
C PRO A 13 -10.79 -8.78 8.80
N GLU A 14 -9.96 -9.46 9.58
CA GLU A 14 -9.94 -9.31 11.05
C GLU A 14 -9.35 -7.97 11.51
N LYS A 15 -8.36 -7.45 10.78
CA LYS A 15 -7.70 -6.17 11.03
C LYS A 15 -7.62 -5.35 9.75
N PRO A 16 -8.75 -4.80 9.26
CA PRO A 16 -8.74 -3.90 8.11
C PRO A 16 -8.02 -2.60 8.45
N TRP A 17 -7.60 -1.91 7.41
CA TRP A 17 -7.21 -0.51 7.45
C TRP A 17 -8.12 0.27 6.48
N THR A 18 -8.12 1.60 6.57
CA THR A 18 -8.99 2.46 5.74
C THR A 18 -8.21 3.15 4.65
N ASP A 19 -7.14 3.83 5.05
CA ASP A 19 -6.34 4.65 4.17
C ASP A 19 -4.93 4.81 4.73
N VAL A 20 -3.98 5.06 3.82
CA VAL A 20 -2.59 5.39 4.14
C VAL A 20 -2.20 6.59 3.28
N PRO A 21 -1.81 7.73 3.88
CA PRO A 21 -1.50 8.93 3.12
C PRO A 21 -0.21 8.78 2.31
N TYR A 22 -0.17 9.41 1.14
CA TYR A 22 1.09 9.59 0.41
C TYR A 22 1.99 10.58 1.14
N VAL A 23 3.30 10.34 1.08
CA VAL A 23 4.28 11.35 1.46
C VAL A 23 4.77 12.05 0.20
N THR A 24 4.55 13.36 0.15
CA THR A 24 5.04 14.22 -0.92
C THR A 24 6.50 14.60 -0.67
N ASP A 25 7.23 14.86 -1.75
CA ASP A 25 8.59 15.39 -1.67
C ASP A 25 8.52 16.84 -1.16
N PRO A 26 9.12 17.17 0.00
CA PRO A 26 9.11 18.54 0.53
C PRO A 26 9.85 19.54 -0.37
N SER A 27 10.78 19.09 -1.20
CA SER A 27 11.51 19.93 -2.17
C SER A 27 10.76 20.09 -3.48
N ASN A 28 9.82 19.19 -3.78
CA ASN A 28 8.94 19.26 -4.94
C ASN A 28 7.54 18.73 -4.59
N PRO A 29 6.63 19.58 -4.08
CA PRO A 29 5.30 19.14 -3.60
C PRO A 29 4.41 18.47 -4.64
N GLY A 30 4.73 18.60 -5.94
CA GLY A 30 4.04 17.90 -7.03
C GLY A 30 4.45 16.44 -7.20
N ASN A 31 5.50 16.00 -6.50
CA ASN A 31 6.02 14.65 -6.55
C ASN A 31 5.76 13.89 -5.25
N ILE A 32 5.65 12.57 -5.37
CA ILE A 32 5.59 11.64 -4.24
C ILE A 32 7.01 11.13 -4.01
N VAL A 33 7.41 10.96 -2.75
CA VAL A 33 8.68 10.29 -2.45
C VAL A 33 8.65 8.85 -2.98
N PRO A 34 9.79 8.27 -3.37
CA PRO A 34 9.83 6.88 -3.81
C PRO A 34 9.22 5.95 -2.75
N PRO A 35 8.49 4.88 -3.13
CA PRO A 35 7.91 3.95 -2.15
C PRO A 35 8.91 3.25 -1.22
N THR A 36 10.18 3.20 -1.61
CA THR A 36 11.27 2.66 -0.80
C THR A 36 11.87 3.68 0.16
N ASP A 37 11.43 4.94 0.14
CA ASP A 37 11.84 5.95 1.10
C ASP A 37 11.26 5.58 2.49
N PRO A 38 12.07 5.55 3.55
CA PRO A 38 11.60 5.23 4.91
C PRO A 38 10.49 6.16 5.44
N LYS A 39 10.33 7.34 4.86
CA LYS A 39 9.23 8.25 5.20
C LYS A 39 7.90 7.77 4.66
N GLN A 40 7.90 7.00 3.57
CA GLN A 40 6.67 6.47 3.00
C GLN A 40 6.10 5.40 3.97
N PRO A 41 4.84 5.55 4.40
CA PRO A 41 4.20 4.54 5.23
C PRO A 41 4.03 3.23 4.46
N ALA A 42 4.28 2.12 5.15
CA ALA A 42 4.04 0.79 4.61
C ALA A 42 2.53 0.50 4.50
N ILE A 43 2.16 -0.33 3.53
CA ILE A 43 0.80 -0.90 3.46
C ILE A 43 0.63 -1.87 4.63
N PRO A 44 -0.39 -1.69 5.48
CA PRO A 44 -0.60 -2.54 6.65
C PRO A 44 -0.82 -4.01 6.29
N TYR A 45 -0.29 -4.90 7.12
CA TYR A 45 -0.57 -6.33 7.03
C TYR A 45 -2.02 -6.63 7.43
N VAL A 46 -2.68 -7.46 6.63
CA VAL A 46 -4.02 -7.97 6.92
C VAL A 46 -3.96 -9.48 7.05
N PRO A 47 -4.25 -10.07 8.23
CA PRO A 47 -4.17 -11.52 8.43
C PRO A 47 -4.96 -12.32 7.40
N GLY A 48 -4.31 -13.33 6.83
CA GLY A 48 -4.93 -14.22 5.84
C GLY A 48 -5.18 -13.59 4.47
N LEU A 49 -4.66 -12.38 4.20
CA LEU A 49 -4.73 -11.73 2.90
C LEU A 49 -3.35 -11.20 2.49
N THR A 50 -3.10 -11.17 1.18
CA THR A 50 -1.87 -10.62 0.59
C THR A 50 -2.22 -9.43 -0.28
N PRO A 51 -1.64 -8.24 -0.05
CA PRO A 51 -1.81 -7.11 -0.95
C PRO A 51 -1.04 -7.35 -2.24
N VAL A 52 -1.62 -6.94 -3.37
CA VAL A 52 -1.00 -7.04 -4.69
C VAL A 52 -0.89 -5.68 -5.35
N ASP A 53 0.09 -5.52 -6.22
CA ASP A 53 0.27 -4.33 -7.01
C ASP A 53 -0.94 -4.14 -7.95
N PRO A 54 -1.60 -2.97 -7.97
CA PRO A 54 -2.77 -2.75 -8.80
C PRO A 54 -2.48 -2.79 -10.30
N GLY A 55 -1.25 -2.49 -10.73
CA GLY A 55 -0.80 -2.49 -12.12
C GLY A 55 -0.30 -3.84 -12.60
N THR A 56 0.57 -4.52 -11.83
CA THR A 56 1.15 -5.82 -12.24
C THR A 56 0.35 -7.03 -11.77
N LYS A 57 -0.49 -6.87 -10.74
CA LYS A 57 -1.20 -7.95 -10.03
C LYS A 57 -0.29 -8.94 -9.29
N GLU A 58 1.00 -8.62 -9.15
CA GLU A 58 1.92 -9.43 -8.35
C GLU A 58 1.84 -9.07 -6.86
N PRO A 59 2.12 -10.00 -5.94
CA PRO A 59 2.20 -9.70 -4.52
C PRO A 59 3.18 -8.56 -4.23
N LEU A 60 2.76 -7.62 -3.39
CA LEU A 60 3.66 -6.58 -2.91
C LEU A 60 4.78 -7.23 -2.09
N LYS A 61 5.96 -6.60 -2.12
CA LYS A 61 7.10 -7.04 -1.34
C LYS A 61 6.93 -6.59 0.12
N PRO A 62 7.10 -7.50 1.10
CA PRO A 62 7.20 -7.10 2.49
C PRO A 62 8.33 -6.09 2.70
N VAL A 63 8.14 -5.13 3.62
CA VAL A 63 9.22 -4.25 4.06
C VAL A 63 10.33 -5.07 4.73
N ASP A 64 9.92 -6.05 5.53
CA ASP A 64 10.80 -7.07 6.10
C ASP A 64 10.49 -8.43 5.46
N PRO A 65 11.41 -9.01 4.66
CA PRO A 65 11.23 -10.32 4.03
C PRO A 65 10.99 -11.48 5.00
N GLN A 66 11.36 -11.34 6.27
CA GLN A 66 11.18 -12.36 7.30
C GLN A 66 9.91 -12.14 8.13
N ASP A 67 9.32 -10.95 8.09
CA ASP A 67 8.15 -10.57 8.88
C ASP A 67 7.16 -9.71 8.08
N PRO A 68 6.17 -10.31 7.40
CA PRO A 68 5.15 -9.56 6.66
C PRO A 68 4.26 -8.69 7.57
N THR A 69 4.25 -8.93 8.89
CA THR A 69 3.45 -8.10 9.82
C THR A 69 3.97 -6.69 9.95
N LYS A 70 5.21 -6.41 9.49
CA LYS A 70 5.77 -5.06 9.34
C LYS A 70 5.18 -4.27 8.18
N GLY A 71 4.34 -4.91 7.36
CA GLY A 71 3.69 -4.30 6.21
C GLY A 71 4.48 -4.46 4.91
N TYR A 72 3.98 -3.83 3.87
CA TYR A 72 4.45 -4.00 2.49
C TYR A 72 4.87 -2.67 1.88
N ILE A 73 5.87 -2.72 0.99
CA ILE A 73 6.31 -1.57 0.22
C ILE A 73 5.16 -1.19 -0.73
N PRO A 74 4.64 0.05 -0.66
CA PRO A 74 3.53 0.45 -1.50
C PRO A 74 3.94 0.54 -2.98
N PRO A 75 2.99 0.48 -3.93
CA PRO A 75 3.26 0.81 -5.32
C PRO A 75 3.49 2.32 -5.50
N VAL A 76 4.12 2.70 -6.61
CA VAL A 76 4.25 4.10 -7.02
C VAL A 76 2.86 4.59 -7.48
N PRO A 77 2.25 5.60 -6.84
CA PRO A 77 0.99 6.15 -7.31
C PRO A 77 1.15 6.84 -8.67
N THR A 78 0.11 6.81 -9.49
CA THR A 78 0.11 7.49 -10.81
C THR A 78 -0.03 9.00 -10.68
N THR A 79 -0.72 9.48 -9.64
CA THR A 79 -0.87 10.90 -9.33
C THR A 79 -0.71 11.16 -7.81
N PRO A 80 -0.23 12.35 -7.40
CA PRO A 80 -0.11 12.71 -5.98
C PRO A 80 -1.46 13.00 -5.32
N THR A 81 -2.52 13.23 -6.08
CA THR A 81 -3.83 13.66 -5.56
C THR A 81 -4.82 12.51 -5.44
N ASP A 82 -4.84 11.58 -6.39
CA ASP A 82 -5.88 10.56 -6.46
C ASP A 82 -5.60 9.39 -5.52
N GLU A 83 -6.63 8.59 -5.25
CA GLU A 83 -6.50 7.38 -4.48
C GLU A 83 -5.89 6.23 -5.29
N THR A 84 -5.02 5.46 -4.65
CA THR A 84 -4.47 4.23 -5.21
C THR A 84 -5.10 3.05 -4.48
N LYS A 85 -5.95 2.31 -5.19
CA LYS A 85 -6.56 1.10 -4.66
C LYS A 85 -5.51 -0.01 -4.58
N ILE A 86 -5.38 -0.64 -3.42
CA ILE A 86 -4.51 -1.78 -3.17
C ILE A 86 -5.37 -3.04 -3.08
N PRO A 87 -5.48 -3.82 -4.17
CA PRO A 87 -6.20 -5.08 -4.15
C PRO A 87 -5.57 -6.09 -3.19
N TYR A 88 -6.41 -6.85 -2.50
CA TYR A 88 -6.02 -7.98 -1.67
C TYR A 88 -6.51 -9.29 -2.27
N ILE A 89 -5.70 -10.34 -2.13
CA ILE A 89 -6.05 -11.73 -2.46
C ILE A 89 -5.99 -12.59 -1.20
N LYS A 90 -6.74 -13.69 -1.20
CA LYS A 90 -6.73 -14.71 -0.14
C LYS A 90 -5.85 -15.88 -0.52
#